data_AF-A0A653CHZ8-F1
#
_entry.id   AF-A0A653CHZ8-F1
#
_cell.length_a   1.000
_cell.length_b   1.000
_cell.length_c   1.000
_cell.angle_alpha   90.00
_cell.angle_beta   90.00
_cell.angle_gamma   90.00
#
_symmetry.space_group_name_H-M   'P 1'
#
loop_
_entity.id
_entity.type
_entity.pdbx_description
1 polymer ?
#
loop_
_entity_poly.entity_id
_entity_poly.type
_entity_poly.pdbx_seq_one_letter_code
_entity_poly.pdbx_strand_id
1 'polypeptide(L)'
;MYVHGVTELEVKSAQEAFEAFNAGQKRKKMAYTCLNAESSRSHSIFNIRVVQFEQETYDSKGKLVIPETNLITISQLSLVDLAGSERTNRTQNTGVRLKEASSINNSLMTLRTCIETLRENQNSKANKVVPYRDSKLTYLFKNYFEGDGSVQMIVCMNPSLKDLEENLHVLKFAELSQDVKVTKSEPVATVLTTKKTIRKPATPARMKMPALTTQNSISQIPLLKLDFCDLEECENMIDKVYMSVKQCFVTSDKLDKQITAQADETRRRIVKLDKENILSKEECQRLQLMGKKLYQKLQRRDAKIAMLEEEKTGQIMKQEELQNVVSTLHNIIDEKDMKLNQNQLDKEKTKHKLAVQSEKMNKELDEKLRRQREQLAANMKAKEFNYRK
;
A
#
# COMPACT_ATOMS: atom_id res chain seq x y z
N MET A 1 -15.94 -27.56 0.05
CA MET A 1 -16.42 -26.30 0.68
C MET A 1 -16.91 -25.37 -0.42
N TYR A 2 -18.03 -24.66 -0.22
CA TYR A 2 -18.54 -23.64 -1.14
C TYR A 2 -18.10 -22.25 -0.67
N VAL A 3 -17.60 -21.41 -1.61
CA VAL A 3 -17.26 -20.01 -1.33
C VAL A 3 -18.29 -19.13 -2.03
N HIS A 4 -19.06 -18.38 -1.25
CA HIS A 4 -20.05 -17.47 -1.80
C HIS A 4 -19.40 -16.20 -2.38
N GLY A 5 -19.98 -15.65 -3.45
CA GLY A 5 -19.53 -14.39 -4.07
C GLY A 5 -18.30 -14.49 -4.97
N VAL A 6 -17.89 -15.71 -5.35
CA VAL A 6 -16.85 -15.91 -6.37
C VAL A 6 -17.45 -15.84 -7.78
N THR A 7 -16.71 -15.24 -8.70
CA THR A 7 -17.04 -15.28 -10.13
C THR A 7 -16.34 -16.49 -10.76
N GLU A 8 -17.11 -17.39 -11.37
CA GLU A 8 -16.57 -18.49 -12.17
C GLU A 8 -16.64 -18.09 -13.65
N LEU A 9 -15.52 -18.21 -14.36
CA LEU A 9 -15.40 -17.89 -15.77
C LEU A 9 -15.16 -19.19 -16.55
N GLU A 10 -16.04 -19.50 -17.50
CA GLU A 10 -15.81 -20.59 -18.44
C GLU A 10 -14.72 -20.15 -19.43
N VAL A 11 -13.67 -20.96 -19.59
CA VAL A 11 -12.56 -20.72 -20.50
C VAL A 11 -12.40 -21.91 -21.44
N LYS A 12 -12.09 -21.63 -22.71
CA LYS A 12 -11.96 -22.64 -23.78
C LYS A 12 -10.53 -22.89 -24.20
N SER A 13 -9.58 -22.12 -23.67
CA SER A 13 -8.16 -22.27 -23.96
C SER A 13 -7.31 -21.85 -22.76
N ALA A 14 -6.07 -22.33 -22.72
CA ALA A 14 -5.09 -21.91 -21.72
C ALA A 14 -4.82 -20.39 -21.79
N GLN A 15 -4.89 -19.79 -22.99
CA GLN A 15 -4.71 -18.37 -23.20
C GLN A 15 -5.82 -17.55 -22.50
N GLU A 16 -7.08 -17.95 -22.65
CA GLU A 16 -8.21 -17.30 -21.96
C GLU A 16 -8.08 -17.43 -20.43
N ALA A 17 -7.62 -18.59 -19.94
CA ALA A 17 -7.33 -18.80 -18.52
C ALA A 17 -6.22 -17.86 -18.01
N PHE A 18 -5.16 -17.68 -18.81
CA PHE A 18 -4.04 -16.78 -18.47
C PHE A 18 -4.45 -15.31 -18.47
N GLU A 19 -5.33 -14.90 -19.39
CA GLU A 19 -5.91 -13.55 -19.41
C GLU A 19 -6.79 -13.28 -18.19
N ALA A 20 -7.62 -14.24 -17.80
CA ALA A 20 -8.41 -14.17 -16.57
C ALA A 20 -7.51 -14.05 -15.32
N PHE A 21 -6.43 -14.84 -15.27
CA PHE A 21 -5.40 -14.74 -14.23
C PHE A 21 -4.79 -13.32 -14.17
N ASN A 22 -4.35 -12.78 -15.31
CA ASN A 22 -3.75 -11.43 -15.37
C ASN A 22 -4.74 -10.33 -14.97
N ALA A 23 -6.01 -10.47 -15.33
CA ALA A 23 -7.06 -9.55 -14.88
C ALA A 23 -7.25 -9.61 -13.35
N GLY A 24 -7.17 -10.80 -12.76
CA GLY A 24 -7.18 -11.01 -11.31
C GLY A 24 -5.97 -10.36 -10.62
N GLN A 25 -4.76 -10.58 -11.16
CA GLN A 25 -3.53 -10.00 -10.65
C GLN A 25 -3.57 -8.46 -10.61
N LYS A 26 -4.13 -7.81 -11.64
CA LYS A 26 -4.31 -6.35 -11.66
C LYS A 26 -5.26 -5.82 -10.58
N ARG A 27 -6.19 -6.64 -10.10
CA ARG A 27 -7.14 -6.29 -9.03
C ARG A 27 -6.62 -6.68 -7.64
N LYS A 28 -5.52 -7.44 -7.55
CA LYS A 28 -4.89 -7.81 -6.29
C LYS A 28 -4.42 -6.55 -5.57
N LYS A 29 -4.82 -6.39 -4.31
CA LYS A 29 -4.35 -5.28 -3.47
C LYS A 29 -2.87 -5.51 -3.16
N MET A 30 -2.02 -4.59 -3.62
CA MET A 30 -0.59 -4.57 -3.31
C MET A 30 -0.30 -3.49 -2.28
N ALA A 31 0.58 -3.76 -1.32
CA ALA A 31 1.01 -2.78 -0.33
C ALA A 31 2.48 -3.02 0.05
N TYR A 32 3.22 -1.92 0.19
CA TYR A 32 4.64 -1.91 0.52
C TYR A 32 4.90 -2.28 1.98
N THR A 33 5.96 -3.05 2.27
CA THR A 33 6.53 -3.25 3.62
C THR A 33 7.99 -2.80 3.65
N CYS A 34 8.54 -2.58 4.84
CA CYS A 34 9.97 -2.26 5.00
C CYS A 34 10.92 -3.38 4.53
N LEU A 35 10.43 -4.62 4.41
CA LEU A 35 11.20 -5.80 4.00
C LEU A 35 11.00 -6.15 2.51
N ASN A 36 9.80 -5.93 1.95
CA ASN A 36 9.47 -6.27 0.56
C ASN A 36 8.70 -5.12 -0.13
N ALA A 37 9.19 -4.70 -1.30
CA ALA A 37 8.54 -3.69 -2.15
C ALA A 37 7.22 -4.21 -2.75
N GLU A 38 7.12 -5.51 -3.02
CA GLU A 38 5.88 -6.23 -3.30
C GLU A 38 5.68 -7.31 -2.24
N SER A 39 4.97 -7.01 -1.17
CA SER A 39 4.41 -8.08 -0.31
C SER A 39 2.96 -8.30 -0.71
N SER A 40 2.62 -9.52 -1.12
CA SER A 40 1.22 -9.97 -1.16
C SER A 40 0.71 -10.01 0.27
N ARG A 41 0.03 -8.95 0.72
CA ARG A 41 -0.57 -8.88 2.07
C ARG A 41 -1.89 -9.65 2.18
N SER A 42 -2.11 -10.58 1.26
CA SER A 42 -3.26 -11.48 1.23
C SER A 42 -2.84 -12.78 0.58
N HIS A 43 -3.32 -13.90 1.12
CA HIS A 43 -3.23 -15.19 0.45
C HIS A 43 -4.06 -15.12 -0.83
N SER A 44 -3.48 -15.54 -1.96
CA SER A 44 -4.16 -15.58 -3.25
C SER A 44 -4.42 -17.03 -3.65
N ILE A 45 -5.62 -17.29 -4.14
CA ILE A 45 -6.06 -18.63 -4.51
C ILE A 45 -6.63 -18.56 -5.92
N PHE A 46 -6.05 -19.32 -6.83
CA PHE A 46 -6.52 -19.45 -8.19
C PHE A 46 -7.00 -20.89 -8.41
N ASN A 47 -8.31 -21.05 -8.60
CA ASN A 47 -8.94 -22.34 -8.77
C ASN A 47 -9.22 -22.60 -10.25
N ILE A 48 -8.77 -23.75 -10.73
CA ILE A 48 -9.09 -24.29 -12.05
C ILE A 48 -9.94 -25.52 -11.82
N ARG A 49 -11.19 -25.49 -12.27
CA ARG A 49 -12.13 -26.61 -12.18
C ARG A 49 -12.29 -27.21 -13.57
N VAL A 50 -11.98 -28.48 -13.70
CA VAL A 50 -12.19 -29.26 -14.93
C VAL A 50 -13.40 -30.14 -14.69
N VAL A 51 -14.40 -29.98 -15.56
CA VAL A 51 -15.63 -30.76 -15.56
C VAL A 51 -15.59 -31.65 -16.78
N GLN A 52 -15.53 -32.96 -16.57
CA GLN A 52 -15.53 -33.96 -17.61
C GLN A 52 -16.84 -34.74 -17.58
N PHE A 53 -17.46 -34.87 -18.75
CA PHE A 53 -18.61 -35.75 -18.96
C PHE A 53 -18.11 -37.06 -19.56
N GLU A 54 -18.66 -38.19 -19.10
CA GLU A 54 -18.30 -39.51 -19.63
C GLU A 54 -18.79 -39.71 -21.06
N GLN A 55 -19.98 -39.18 -21.37
CA GLN A 55 -20.57 -39.24 -22.70
C GLN A 55 -20.71 -37.84 -23.30
N GLU A 56 -20.18 -37.67 -24.52
CA GLU A 56 -20.41 -36.48 -25.34
C GLU A 56 -21.39 -36.83 -26.46
N THR A 57 -22.55 -36.20 -26.48
CA THR A 57 -23.48 -36.32 -27.62
C THR A 57 -23.52 -35.01 -28.40
N TYR A 58 -23.81 -35.07 -29.69
CA TYR A 58 -23.91 -33.89 -30.53
C TYR A 58 -25.32 -33.84 -31.12
N ASP A 59 -25.93 -32.65 -31.14
CA ASP A 59 -27.19 -32.47 -31.86
C ASP A 59 -26.97 -32.57 -33.39
N SER A 60 -28.07 -32.61 -34.14
CA SER A 60 -28.05 -32.61 -35.61
C SER A 60 -27.43 -31.35 -36.24
N LYS A 61 -27.02 -30.35 -35.43
CA LYS A 61 -26.29 -29.14 -35.84
C LYS A 61 -24.82 -29.16 -35.40
N GLY A 62 -24.33 -30.29 -34.87
CA GLY A 62 -22.95 -30.48 -34.43
C GLY A 62 -22.62 -29.77 -33.12
N LYS A 63 -23.61 -29.38 -32.32
CA LYS A 63 -23.39 -28.76 -31.01
C LYS A 63 -23.38 -29.81 -29.92
N LEU A 64 -22.42 -29.71 -29.00
CA LEU A 64 -22.33 -30.57 -27.82
C LEU A 64 -23.62 -30.47 -26.98
N VAL A 65 -24.24 -31.63 -26.74
CA VAL A 65 -25.39 -31.86 -25.86
C VAL A 65 -24.98 -32.85 -24.78
N ILE A 66 -25.35 -32.54 -23.55
CA ILE A 66 -25.11 -33.42 -22.40
C ILE A 66 -26.36 -34.30 -22.23
N PRO A 67 -26.24 -35.65 -22.30
CA PRO A 67 -27.33 -36.58 -22.02
C PRO A 67 -28.00 -36.33 -20.67
N GLU A 68 -29.29 -36.69 -20.54
CA GLU A 68 -30.05 -36.52 -19.29
C GLU A 68 -29.44 -37.28 -18.10
N THR A 69 -28.83 -38.44 -18.38
CA THR A 69 -28.04 -39.23 -17.45
C THR A 69 -26.60 -39.30 -17.94
N ASN A 70 -25.68 -38.71 -17.19
CA ASN A 70 -24.26 -38.73 -17.49
C ASN A 70 -23.47 -38.75 -16.18
N LEU A 71 -22.37 -39.49 -16.16
CA LEU A 71 -21.41 -39.38 -15.06
C LEU A 71 -20.57 -38.12 -15.26
N ILE A 72 -20.48 -37.29 -14.20
CA ILE A 72 -19.51 -36.21 -14.17
C ILE A 72 -18.34 -36.61 -13.29
N THR A 73 -17.14 -36.37 -13.83
CA THR A 73 -15.93 -36.24 -13.03
C THR A 73 -15.57 -34.76 -12.90
N ILE A 74 -15.50 -34.27 -11.66
CA ILE A 74 -15.09 -32.89 -11.37
C ILE A 74 -13.73 -32.94 -10.68
N SER A 75 -12.72 -32.39 -11.33
CA SER A 75 -11.38 -32.24 -10.78
C SER A 75 -11.08 -30.77 -10.53
N GLN A 76 -10.46 -30.45 -9.38
CA GLN A 76 -10.10 -29.08 -9.04
C GLN A 76 -8.61 -28.96 -8.70
N LEU A 77 -7.91 -28.14 -9.48
CA LEU A 77 -6.57 -27.69 -9.17
C LEU A 77 -6.67 -26.32 -8.47
N SER A 78 -6.10 -26.23 -7.27
CA SER A 78 -5.99 -24.98 -6.52
C SER A 78 -4.53 -24.54 -6.45
N LEU A 79 -4.20 -23.43 -7.11
CA LEU A 79 -2.90 -22.79 -7.02
C LEU A 79 -2.96 -21.72 -5.92
N VAL A 80 -2.12 -21.87 -4.89
CA VAL A 80 -2.20 -21.06 -3.68
C VAL A 80 -0.88 -20.32 -3.49
N ASP A 81 -0.95 -18.99 -3.53
CA ASP A 81 0.14 -18.09 -3.18
C ASP A 81 -0.10 -17.59 -1.75
N LEU A 82 0.61 -18.19 -0.80
CA LEU A 82 0.52 -17.78 0.59
C LEU A 82 1.39 -16.54 0.83
N ALA A 83 0.83 -15.53 1.51
CA ALA A 83 1.58 -14.40 2.02
C ALA A 83 2.77 -14.85 2.89
N GLY A 84 3.77 -13.99 2.99
CA GLY A 84 4.99 -14.26 3.74
C GLY A 84 4.76 -14.60 5.21
N SER A 85 5.63 -15.45 5.77
CA SER A 85 5.56 -15.95 7.15
C SER A 85 6.35 -15.10 8.14
N GLU A 86 6.86 -13.94 7.72
CA GLU A 86 7.73 -13.11 8.54
C GLU A 86 7.05 -12.58 9.80
N ARG A 87 7.85 -12.50 10.88
CA ARG A 87 7.37 -11.97 12.16
C ARG A 87 7.08 -10.48 12.07
N THR A 88 5.94 -10.07 12.63
CA THR A 88 5.48 -8.66 12.72
C THR A 88 6.51 -7.72 13.34
N ASN A 89 7.32 -8.21 14.28
CA ASN A 89 8.33 -7.40 14.96
C ASN A 89 9.45 -6.92 14.03
N ARG A 90 9.74 -7.66 12.94
CA ARG A 90 10.77 -7.27 11.95
C ARG A 90 10.27 -6.26 10.93
N THR A 91 8.96 -6.21 10.70
CA THR A 91 8.34 -5.34 9.70
C THR A 91 8.05 -3.92 10.21
N GLN A 92 8.22 -3.67 11.53
CA GLN A 92 7.96 -2.38 12.18
C GLN A 92 6.56 -1.80 11.85
N ASN A 93 5.58 -2.69 11.62
CA ASN A 93 4.22 -2.30 11.26
C ASN A 93 3.48 -1.69 12.46
N THR A 94 2.79 -0.57 12.25
CA THR A 94 1.96 0.10 13.27
C THR A 94 0.50 0.25 12.81
N GLY A 95 -0.43 0.37 13.77
CA GLY A 95 -1.84 0.64 13.51
C GLY A 95 -2.54 -0.44 12.67
N VAL A 96 -3.22 -0.03 11.60
CA VAL A 96 -3.97 -0.93 10.69
C VAL A 96 -3.05 -2.00 10.08
N ARG A 97 -1.80 -1.66 9.78
CA ARG A 97 -0.82 -2.59 9.19
C ARG A 97 -0.44 -3.72 10.15
N LEU A 98 -0.46 -3.45 11.46
CA LEU A 98 -0.20 -4.46 12.47
C LEU A 98 -1.35 -5.48 12.55
N LYS A 99 -2.60 -5.00 12.48
CA LYS A 99 -3.80 -5.87 12.45
C LYS A 99 -3.83 -6.78 11.22
N GLU A 100 -3.46 -6.23 10.06
CA GLU A 100 -3.35 -6.98 8.81
C GLU A 100 -2.28 -8.08 8.90
N ALA A 101 -1.05 -7.72 9.29
CA ALA A 101 0.03 -8.67 9.45
C ALA A 101 -0.26 -9.74 10.53
N SER A 102 -0.95 -9.36 11.60
CA SER A 102 -1.43 -10.31 12.62
C SER A 102 -2.44 -11.31 12.04
N SER A 103 -3.34 -10.87 11.16
CA SER A 103 -4.33 -11.75 10.53
C SER A 103 -3.67 -12.76 9.59
N ILE A 104 -2.68 -12.32 8.79
CA ILE A 104 -1.88 -13.20 7.91
C ILE A 104 -1.12 -14.25 8.72
N ASN A 105 -0.44 -13.82 9.78
CA ASN A 105 0.32 -14.74 10.63
C ASN A 105 -0.59 -15.71 11.37
N ASN A 106 -1.80 -15.29 11.75
CA ASN A 106 -2.78 -16.18 12.37
C ASN A 106 -3.23 -17.30 11.42
N SER A 107 -3.51 -17.00 10.14
CA SER A 107 -3.90 -18.02 9.17
C SER A 107 -2.78 -19.02 8.88
N LEU A 108 -1.53 -18.56 8.81
CA LEU A 108 -0.36 -19.44 8.63
C LEU A 108 -0.06 -20.28 9.87
N MET A 109 -0.18 -19.70 11.08
CA MET A 109 -0.03 -20.42 12.33
C MET A 109 -1.08 -21.54 12.44
N THR A 110 -2.34 -21.22 12.14
CA THR A 110 -3.43 -22.21 12.16
C THR A 110 -3.16 -23.34 11.17
N LEU A 111 -2.64 -23.04 9.98
CA LEU A 111 -2.25 -24.04 8.99
C LEU A 111 -1.17 -24.97 9.55
N ARG A 112 -0.15 -24.41 10.22
CA ARG A 112 0.88 -25.20 10.89
C ARG A 112 0.29 -26.12 11.96
N THR A 113 -0.57 -25.59 12.84
CA THR A 113 -1.21 -26.39 13.89
C THR A 113 -2.09 -27.50 13.31
N CYS A 114 -2.78 -27.26 12.18
CA CYS A 114 -3.53 -28.30 11.50
C CYS A 114 -2.63 -29.46 11.05
N ILE A 115 -1.50 -29.15 10.41
CA ILE A 115 -0.53 -30.14 9.93
C ILE A 115 0.13 -30.90 11.08
N GLU A 116 0.52 -30.20 12.15
CA GLU A 116 1.07 -30.82 13.36
C GLU A 116 0.06 -31.78 14.01
N THR A 117 -1.19 -31.35 14.16
CA THR A 117 -2.26 -32.20 14.73
C THR A 117 -2.54 -33.42 13.83
N LEU A 118 -2.55 -33.25 12.51
CA LEU A 118 -2.68 -34.36 11.57
C LEU A 118 -1.54 -35.37 11.72
N ARG A 119 -0.31 -34.89 11.77
CA ARG A 119 0.88 -35.72 11.96
C ARG A 119 0.83 -36.50 13.27
N GLU A 120 0.48 -35.84 14.37
CA GLU A 120 0.32 -36.47 15.68
C GLU A 120 -0.77 -37.56 15.66
N ASN A 121 -1.90 -37.27 15.01
CA ASN A 121 -2.97 -38.24 14.85
C ASN A 121 -2.53 -39.46 14.04
N GLN A 122 -1.69 -39.28 13.01
CA GLN A 122 -1.17 -40.37 12.20
C GLN A 122 -0.07 -41.18 12.91
N ASN A 123 0.84 -40.52 13.63
CA ASN A 123 1.96 -41.18 14.29
C ASN A 123 1.57 -41.88 15.60
N SER A 124 0.77 -41.20 16.43
CA SER A 124 0.43 -41.67 17.77
C SER A 124 -0.97 -42.27 17.86
N LYS A 125 -1.69 -42.36 16.74
CA LYS A 125 -3.14 -42.68 16.71
C LYS A 125 -3.93 -41.80 17.70
N ALA A 126 -3.43 -40.58 17.90
CA ALA A 126 -4.14 -39.60 18.68
C ALA A 126 -5.44 -39.26 17.94
N ASN A 127 -6.55 -39.17 18.65
CA ASN A 127 -7.83 -38.73 18.06
C ASN A 127 -8.06 -37.26 18.40
N LYS A 128 -7.06 -36.40 18.16
CA LYS A 128 -7.19 -34.96 18.39
C LYS A 128 -8.00 -34.33 17.26
N VAL A 129 -8.87 -33.39 17.59
CA VAL A 129 -9.63 -32.64 16.59
C VAL A 129 -8.69 -31.66 15.89
N VAL A 130 -8.59 -31.77 14.56
CA VAL A 130 -7.77 -30.86 13.76
C VAL A 130 -8.49 -29.51 13.60
N PRO A 131 -7.86 -28.37 13.94
CA PRO A 131 -8.51 -27.07 14.06
C PRO A 131 -8.74 -26.35 12.71
N TYR A 132 -9.28 -27.05 11.69
CA TYR A 132 -9.51 -26.43 10.38
C TYR A 132 -10.42 -25.21 10.42
N ARG A 133 -11.34 -25.14 11.37
CA ARG A 133 -12.33 -24.06 11.49
C ARG A 133 -11.76 -22.75 12.03
N ASP A 134 -10.56 -22.80 12.62
CA ASP A 134 -9.96 -21.65 13.30
C ASP A 134 -9.46 -20.59 12.30
N SER A 135 -9.25 -20.98 11.04
CA SER A 135 -8.95 -20.07 9.93
C SER A 135 -9.78 -20.41 8.69
N LYS A 136 -10.25 -19.38 7.98
CA LYS A 136 -10.94 -19.55 6.69
C LYS A 136 -10.06 -20.26 5.67
N LEU A 137 -8.75 -20.06 5.73
CA LEU A 137 -7.77 -20.68 4.85
C LEU A 137 -7.74 -22.20 5.06
N THR A 138 -7.56 -22.64 6.30
CA THR A 138 -7.51 -24.07 6.65
C THR A 138 -8.84 -24.75 6.43
N TYR A 139 -9.95 -24.04 6.65
CA TYR A 139 -11.28 -24.60 6.39
C TYR A 139 -11.51 -24.83 4.89
N LEU A 140 -11.02 -23.91 4.04
CA LEU A 140 -11.08 -24.05 2.58
C LEU A 140 -10.32 -25.26 2.07
N PHE A 141 -9.15 -25.53 2.64
CA PHE A 141 -8.29 -26.62 2.22
C PHE A 141 -8.50 -27.93 2.99
N LYS A 142 -9.45 -27.99 3.92
CA LYS A 142 -9.76 -29.20 4.71
C LYS A 142 -9.83 -30.47 3.85
N ASN A 143 -10.57 -30.41 2.73
CA ASN A 143 -10.76 -31.56 1.85
C ASN A 143 -9.47 -32.05 1.18
N TYR A 144 -8.46 -31.19 1.04
CA TYR A 144 -7.15 -31.57 0.48
C TYR A 144 -6.28 -32.31 1.50
N PHE A 145 -6.56 -32.15 2.80
CA PHE A 145 -5.82 -32.82 3.87
C PHE A 145 -6.51 -34.10 4.39
N GLU A 146 -7.84 -34.16 4.37
CA GLU A 146 -8.63 -35.30 4.89
C GLU A 146 -9.38 -36.11 3.82
N GLY A 147 -9.26 -35.78 2.53
CA GLY A 147 -10.05 -36.43 1.47
C GLY A 147 -9.29 -36.62 0.16
N ASP A 148 -10.04 -36.62 -0.95
CA ASP A 148 -9.54 -36.88 -2.31
C ASP A 148 -8.75 -35.71 -2.90
N GLY A 149 -7.57 -35.48 -2.33
CA GLY A 149 -6.65 -34.44 -2.76
C GLY A 149 -5.21 -34.91 -2.77
N SER A 150 -4.40 -34.22 -3.56
CA SER A 150 -2.95 -34.24 -3.46
C SER A 150 -2.49 -32.83 -3.15
N VAL A 151 -1.60 -32.69 -2.18
CA VAL A 151 -1.03 -31.40 -1.79
C VAL A 151 0.45 -31.42 -2.11
N GLN A 152 0.89 -30.47 -2.92
CA GLN A 152 2.30 -30.19 -3.14
C GLN A 152 2.61 -28.80 -2.60
N MET A 153 3.64 -28.69 -1.77
CA MET A 153 4.08 -27.45 -1.16
C MET A 153 5.39 -27.00 -1.80
N ILE A 154 5.42 -25.77 -2.31
CA ILE A 154 6.65 -25.13 -2.79
C ILE A 154 7.16 -24.23 -1.67
N VAL A 155 8.40 -24.47 -1.27
CA VAL A 155 9.04 -23.74 -0.17
C VAL A 155 10.06 -22.76 -0.75
N CYS A 156 9.84 -21.47 -0.52
CA CYS A 156 10.73 -20.40 -0.96
C CYS A 156 11.63 -19.95 0.20
N MET A 157 12.93 -19.84 -0.05
CA MET A 157 13.92 -19.39 0.94
C MET A 157 14.68 -18.16 0.45
N ASN A 158 15.08 -17.29 1.37
CA ASN A 158 15.94 -16.15 1.05
C ASN A 158 17.40 -16.47 1.42
N PRO A 159 18.38 -16.46 0.50
CA PRO A 159 19.77 -16.78 0.83
C PRO A 159 20.47 -15.75 1.74
N SER A 160 19.80 -14.66 2.14
CA SER A 160 20.38 -13.67 3.06
C SER A 160 20.60 -14.23 4.47
N LEU A 161 21.80 -14.00 5.02
CA LEU A 161 22.13 -14.34 6.41
C LEU A 161 21.18 -13.70 7.44
N LYS A 162 20.58 -12.54 7.11
CA LYS A 162 19.62 -11.84 7.99
C LYS A 162 18.29 -12.59 8.16
N ASP A 163 18.01 -13.54 7.28
CA ASP A 163 16.79 -14.34 7.25
C ASP A 163 17.05 -15.81 7.60
N LEU A 164 18.27 -16.16 8.06
CA LEU A 164 18.64 -17.52 8.44
C LEU A 164 17.67 -18.13 9.46
N GLU A 165 17.27 -17.37 10.47
CA GLU A 165 16.34 -17.83 11.49
C GLU A 165 14.94 -18.13 10.91
N GLU A 166 14.45 -17.28 9.99
CA GLU A 166 13.15 -17.51 9.32
C GLU A 166 13.22 -18.71 8.38
N ASN A 167 14.28 -18.82 7.59
CA ASN A 167 14.51 -19.99 6.73
C ASN A 167 14.52 -21.28 7.55
N LEU A 168 15.15 -21.27 8.73
CA LEU A 168 15.17 -22.44 9.61
C LEU A 168 13.77 -22.81 10.11
N HIS A 169 12.93 -21.83 10.45
CA HIS A 169 11.53 -22.11 10.82
C HIS A 169 10.72 -22.67 9.67
N VAL A 170 10.93 -22.16 8.46
CA VAL A 170 10.24 -22.62 7.25
C VAL A 170 10.68 -24.04 6.90
N LEU A 171 11.99 -24.35 6.98
CA LEU A 171 12.52 -25.70 6.74
C LEU A 171 12.03 -26.72 7.75
N LYS A 172 12.02 -26.39 9.05
CA LYS A 172 11.42 -27.26 10.08
C LYS A 172 9.95 -27.53 9.80
N PHE A 173 9.20 -26.52 9.38
CA PHE A 173 7.81 -26.71 9.01
C PHE A 173 7.65 -27.59 7.76
N ALA A 174 8.52 -27.44 6.76
CA ALA A 174 8.52 -28.28 5.57
C ALA A 174 8.80 -29.75 5.89
N GLU A 175 9.81 -30.01 6.73
CA GLU A 175 10.13 -31.34 7.25
C GLU A 175 8.92 -31.97 7.95
N LEU A 176 8.30 -31.25 8.88
CA LEU A 176 7.09 -31.71 9.59
C LEU A 176 5.92 -32.00 8.62
N SER A 177 5.79 -31.21 7.56
CA SER A 177 4.70 -31.35 6.60
C SER A 177 4.88 -32.57 5.69
N GLN A 178 6.11 -33.00 5.42
CA GLN A 178 6.40 -34.18 4.59
C GLN A 178 5.95 -35.49 5.24
N ASP A 179 5.92 -35.55 6.57
CA ASP A 179 5.50 -36.74 7.32
C ASP A 179 3.98 -37.01 7.21
N VAL A 180 3.18 -36.00 6.84
CA VAL A 180 1.72 -36.12 6.78
C VAL A 180 1.30 -36.84 5.50
N LYS A 181 0.58 -37.95 5.68
CA LYS A 181 0.02 -38.76 4.57
C LYS A 181 -1.42 -38.36 4.31
N VAL A 182 -1.74 -37.94 3.09
CA VAL A 182 -3.12 -37.75 2.65
C VAL A 182 -3.69 -39.10 2.24
N THR A 183 -4.78 -39.52 2.88
CA THR A 183 -5.44 -40.79 2.57
C THR A 183 -6.25 -40.61 1.29
N LYS A 184 -5.93 -41.37 0.22
CA LYS A 184 -6.72 -41.35 -1.01
C LYS A 184 -7.99 -42.18 -0.79
N SER A 185 -9.17 -41.60 -0.93
CA SER A 185 -10.41 -42.38 -1.12
C SER A 185 -10.53 -42.77 -2.60
N GLU A 186 -11.33 -43.79 -2.89
CA GLU A 186 -11.65 -44.16 -4.27
C GLU A 186 -12.48 -43.06 -4.94
N PRO A 187 -12.24 -42.75 -6.23
CA PRO A 187 -12.92 -41.66 -6.92
C PRO A 187 -14.43 -41.91 -7.00
N VAL A 188 -15.21 -41.04 -6.35
CA VAL A 188 -16.67 -41.10 -6.37
C VAL A 188 -17.21 -40.38 -7.61
N ALA A 189 -17.60 -41.14 -8.64
CA ALA A 189 -18.32 -40.61 -9.80
C ALA A 189 -19.69 -40.07 -9.35
N THR A 190 -20.01 -38.81 -9.67
CA THR A 190 -21.29 -38.20 -9.29
C THR A 190 -22.24 -38.22 -10.50
N VAL A 191 -23.42 -38.82 -10.32
CA VAL A 191 -24.46 -38.88 -11.36
C VAL A 191 -25.18 -37.53 -11.47
N LEU A 192 -25.25 -36.96 -12.67
CA LEU A 192 -26.15 -35.82 -12.93
C LEU A 192 -27.61 -36.27 -13.06
N THR A 193 -28.50 -35.58 -12.36
CA THR A 193 -29.92 -35.47 -12.70
C THR A 193 -30.25 -33.99 -12.90
N THR A 194 -30.56 -33.61 -14.14
CA THR A 194 -30.83 -32.21 -14.48
C THR A 194 -32.23 -31.79 -14.01
N LYS A 195 -32.33 -31.06 -12.89
CA LYS A 195 -33.54 -30.28 -12.58
C LYS A 195 -33.44 -28.90 -13.23
N LYS A 196 -34.36 -28.61 -14.15
CA LYS A 196 -34.49 -27.35 -14.90
C LYS A 196 -34.63 -26.14 -13.96
N THR A 197 -33.60 -25.31 -13.87
CA THR A 197 -33.68 -23.82 -13.93
C THR A 197 -32.30 -23.22 -13.70
N ILE A 198 -31.85 -22.30 -14.55
CA ILE A 198 -31.32 -20.96 -14.21
C ILE A 198 -30.90 -20.25 -15.51
N ARG A 199 -31.29 -18.98 -15.60
CA ARG A 199 -31.16 -18.07 -16.75
C ARG A 199 -29.71 -17.65 -16.98
N LYS A 200 -29.29 -17.62 -18.25
CA LYS A 200 -28.00 -17.08 -18.70
C LYS A 200 -28.06 -15.55 -18.84
N PRO A 201 -27.08 -14.77 -18.35
CA PRO A 201 -26.81 -13.43 -18.84
C PRO A 201 -25.89 -13.49 -20.08
N ALA A 202 -26.13 -12.59 -21.02
CA ALA A 202 -25.42 -12.48 -22.29
C ALA A 202 -24.03 -11.84 -22.14
N THR A 203 -23.03 -12.42 -22.80
CA THR A 203 -21.65 -11.90 -22.91
C THR A 203 -21.51 -11.04 -24.18
N PRO A 204 -20.84 -9.87 -24.15
CA PRO A 204 -20.64 -9.04 -25.34
C PRO A 204 -19.56 -9.59 -26.29
N ALA A 205 -19.64 -9.13 -27.54
CA ALA A 205 -18.98 -9.70 -28.72
C ALA A 205 -17.44 -9.67 -28.70
N ARG A 206 -16.88 -10.79 -29.15
CA ARG A 206 -15.46 -11.11 -29.36
C ARG A 206 -14.89 -10.35 -30.58
N MET A 207 -13.79 -9.63 -30.41
CA MET A 207 -12.93 -9.21 -31.51
C MET A 207 -12.14 -10.43 -32.02
N LYS A 208 -12.18 -10.69 -33.33
CA LYS A 208 -11.44 -11.78 -33.97
C LYS A 208 -10.00 -11.35 -34.25
N MET A 209 -9.04 -12.17 -33.83
CA MET A 209 -7.63 -12.13 -34.24
C MET A 209 -7.16 -13.58 -34.50
N PRO A 210 -6.15 -13.78 -35.35
CA PRO A 210 -6.01 -14.99 -36.17
C PRO A 210 -5.44 -16.18 -35.40
N ALA A 211 -5.96 -17.38 -35.70
CA ALA A 211 -5.52 -18.63 -35.13
C ALA A 211 -4.13 -19.02 -35.65
N LEU A 212 -3.22 -19.35 -34.74
CA LEU A 212 -1.95 -19.98 -35.08
C LEU A 212 -2.20 -21.49 -35.21
N THR A 213 -2.20 -21.97 -36.45
CA THR A 213 -2.41 -23.36 -36.84
C THR A 213 -1.38 -24.29 -36.20
N THR A 214 -1.75 -25.01 -35.15
CA THR A 214 -0.96 -26.13 -34.62
C THR A 214 -1.40 -27.41 -35.33
N GLN A 215 -0.87 -27.63 -36.53
CA GLN A 215 -0.82 -28.96 -37.13
C GLN A 215 0.35 -29.69 -36.46
N ASN A 216 0.09 -30.70 -35.65
CA ASN A 216 1.03 -31.79 -35.38
C ASN A 216 0.26 -32.92 -34.68
N SER A 217 -0.45 -33.69 -35.50
CA SER A 217 -1.10 -34.93 -35.09
C SER A 217 -0.01 -35.97 -34.82
N ILE A 218 0.13 -36.41 -33.57
CA ILE A 218 0.85 -37.64 -33.27
C ILE A 218 0.04 -38.76 -33.91
N SER A 219 0.59 -39.45 -34.90
CA SER A 219 -0.08 -40.57 -35.57
C SER A 219 -0.42 -41.64 -34.53
N GLN A 220 -1.72 -41.81 -34.23
CA GLN A 220 -2.18 -42.89 -33.35
C GLN A 220 -1.78 -44.24 -33.95
N ILE A 221 -1.19 -45.11 -33.13
CA ILE A 221 -0.96 -46.50 -33.51
C ILE A 221 -2.34 -47.14 -33.70
N PRO A 222 -2.66 -47.69 -34.89
CA PRO A 222 -3.97 -48.29 -35.14
C PRO A 222 -4.19 -49.50 -34.22
N LEU A 223 -5.36 -49.58 -33.60
CA LEU A 223 -5.76 -50.69 -32.74
C LEU A 223 -6.09 -51.91 -33.63
N LEU A 224 -5.27 -52.97 -33.58
CA LEU A 224 -5.51 -54.17 -34.39
C LEU A 224 -6.52 -55.11 -33.72
N LYS A 225 -7.54 -55.51 -34.49
CA LYS A 225 -8.24 -56.79 -34.29
C LYS A 225 -7.56 -57.80 -35.21
N LEU A 226 -6.88 -58.78 -34.62
CA LEU A 226 -6.27 -59.89 -35.35
C LEU A 226 -7.30 -61.00 -35.52
N ASP A 227 -7.59 -61.38 -36.76
CA ASP A 227 -8.33 -62.60 -37.10
C ASP A 227 -7.31 -63.60 -37.65
N PHE A 228 -7.11 -64.73 -36.97
CA PHE A 228 -5.97 -65.64 -37.21
C PHE A 228 -6.20 -66.62 -38.36
N CYS A 229 -7.23 -66.41 -39.17
CA CYS A 229 -7.62 -67.33 -40.25
C CYS A 229 -6.85 -67.12 -41.57
N ASP A 230 -6.16 -65.99 -41.74
CA ASP A 230 -5.32 -65.68 -42.91
C ASP A 230 -3.92 -65.20 -42.50
N LEU A 231 -2.90 -66.01 -42.82
CA LEU A 231 -1.50 -65.74 -42.49
C LEU A 231 -0.90 -64.60 -43.34
N GLU A 232 -1.36 -64.43 -44.58
CA GLU A 232 -0.80 -63.44 -45.53
C GLU A 232 -1.31 -62.03 -45.20
N GLU A 233 -2.54 -61.93 -44.68
CA GLU A 233 -3.10 -60.68 -44.16
C GLU A 233 -2.44 -60.26 -42.83
N CYS A 234 -2.12 -61.23 -41.96
CA CYS A 234 -1.37 -61.00 -40.72
C CYS A 234 0.03 -60.44 -40.98
N GLU A 235 0.76 -60.99 -41.96
CA GLU A 235 2.12 -60.54 -42.31
C GLU A 235 2.12 -59.10 -42.84
N ASN A 236 1.20 -58.78 -43.76
CA ASN A 236 0.99 -57.42 -44.27
C ASN A 236 0.58 -56.41 -43.18
N MET A 237 -0.18 -56.85 -42.17
CA MET A 237 -0.55 -56.00 -41.04
C MET A 237 0.62 -55.74 -40.09
N ILE A 238 1.46 -56.74 -39.82
CA ILE A 238 2.68 -56.59 -39.01
C ILE A 238 3.63 -55.58 -39.67
N ASP A 239 3.80 -55.63 -40.98
CA ASP A 239 4.63 -54.67 -41.71
C ASP A 239 4.09 -53.23 -41.63
N LYS A 240 2.77 -53.05 -41.72
CA LYS A 240 2.13 -51.74 -41.53
C LYS A 240 2.33 -51.18 -40.12
N VAL A 241 2.24 -52.04 -39.10
CA VAL A 241 2.51 -51.65 -37.70
C VAL A 241 3.98 -51.29 -37.53
N TYR A 242 4.89 -52.10 -38.08
CA TYR A 242 6.33 -51.84 -38.02
C TYR A 242 6.69 -50.51 -38.68
N MET A 243 6.15 -50.20 -39.86
CA MET A 243 6.33 -48.90 -40.53
C MET A 243 5.75 -47.74 -39.71
N SER A 244 4.57 -47.90 -39.11
CA SER A 244 3.93 -46.87 -38.29
C SER A 244 4.72 -46.57 -37.01
N VAL A 245 5.23 -47.61 -36.34
CA VAL A 245 6.08 -47.49 -35.15
C VAL A 245 7.41 -46.81 -35.51
N LYS A 246 8.04 -47.22 -36.62
CA LYS A 246 9.28 -46.61 -37.11
C LYS A 246 9.11 -45.11 -37.41
N GLN A 247 7.99 -44.74 -38.05
CA GLN A 247 7.64 -43.33 -38.30
C GLN A 247 7.41 -42.54 -37.00
N CYS A 248 6.79 -43.18 -36.00
CA CYS A 248 6.53 -42.56 -34.70
C CYS A 248 7.83 -42.28 -33.92
N PHE A 249 8.80 -43.21 -33.95
CA PHE A 249 10.13 -43.01 -33.36
C PHE A 249 10.88 -41.83 -33.99
N VAL A 250 10.89 -41.73 -35.31
CA VAL A 250 11.56 -40.62 -36.02
C VAL A 250 10.89 -39.27 -35.71
N THR A 251 9.56 -39.24 -35.61
CA THR A 251 8.82 -38.03 -35.26
C THR A 251 9.06 -37.63 -33.80
N SER A 252 9.10 -38.60 -32.87
CA SER A 252 9.40 -38.38 -31.45
C SER A 252 10.80 -37.80 -31.25
N ASP A 253 11.82 -38.36 -31.91
CA ASP A 253 13.21 -37.86 -31.80
C ASP A 253 13.36 -36.41 -32.32
N LYS A 254 12.61 -36.05 -33.38
CA LYS A 254 12.56 -34.66 -33.87
C LYS A 254 11.88 -33.72 -32.88
N LEU A 255 10.77 -34.15 -32.28
CA LEU A 255 10.04 -33.39 -31.26
C LEU A 255 10.88 -33.18 -30.01
N ASP A 256 11.56 -34.22 -29.51
CA ASP A 256 12.44 -34.14 -28.35
C ASP A 256 13.58 -33.14 -28.60
N LYS A 257 14.20 -33.17 -29.78
CA LYS A 257 15.21 -32.19 -30.17
C LYS A 257 14.67 -30.76 -30.20
N GLN A 258 13.46 -30.56 -30.71
CA GLN A 258 12.82 -29.22 -30.73
C GLN A 258 12.50 -28.72 -29.32
N ILE A 259 11.93 -29.58 -28.46
CA ILE A 259 11.63 -29.25 -27.06
C ILE A 259 12.90 -28.90 -26.32
N THR A 260 13.97 -29.68 -26.50
CA THR A 260 15.26 -29.44 -25.85
C THR A 260 15.87 -28.11 -26.29
N ALA A 261 15.85 -27.81 -27.60
CA ALA A 261 16.34 -26.53 -28.12
C ALA A 261 15.55 -25.33 -27.57
N GLN A 262 14.22 -25.44 -27.49
CA GLN A 262 13.35 -24.39 -26.98
C GLN A 262 13.52 -24.20 -25.45
N ALA A 263 13.75 -25.28 -24.71
CA ALA A 263 14.08 -25.23 -23.29
C ALA A 263 15.42 -24.52 -23.04
N ASP A 264 16.45 -24.79 -23.87
CA ASP A 264 17.76 -24.15 -23.77
C ASP A 264 17.73 -22.66 -24.12
N GLU A 265 16.93 -22.27 -25.12
CA GLU A 265 16.71 -20.87 -25.45
C GLU A 265 16.01 -20.13 -24.29
N THR A 266 14.97 -20.74 -23.71
CA THR A 266 14.24 -20.19 -22.57
C THR A 266 15.17 -20.04 -21.36
N ARG A 267 16.00 -21.06 -21.07
CA ARG A 267 16.99 -21.02 -19.99
C ARG A 267 18.00 -19.89 -20.19
N ARG A 268 18.50 -19.68 -21.41
CA ARG A 268 19.39 -18.55 -21.73
C ARG A 268 18.72 -17.20 -21.49
N ARG A 269 17.44 -17.07 -21.86
CA ARG A 269 16.67 -15.83 -21.65
C ARG A 269 16.46 -15.54 -20.16
N ILE A 270 16.15 -16.57 -19.36
CA ILE A 270 16.00 -16.44 -17.90
C ILE A 270 17.32 -15.96 -17.27
N VAL A 271 18.46 -16.55 -17.63
CA VAL A 271 19.77 -16.13 -17.10
C VAL A 271 20.09 -14.68 -17.45
N LYS A 272 19.73 -14.22 -18.65
CA LYS A 272 19.92 -12.81 -19.04
C LYS A 272 19.06 -11.87 -18.20
N LEU A 273 17.77 -12.21 -18.02
CA LEU A 273 16.85 -11.43 -17.19
C LEU A 273 17.31 -11.39 -15.73
N ASP A 274 17.82 -12.50 -15.20
CA ASP A 274 18.30 -12.57 -13.81
C ASP A 274 19.52 -11.66 -13.59
N LYS A 275 20.46 -11.62 -14.55
CA LYS A 275 21.57 -10.65 -14.53
C LYS A 275 21.10 -9.20 -14.54
N GLU A 276 20.14 -8.85 -15.39
CA GLU A 276 19.56 -7.50 -15.46
C GLU A 276 18.85 -7.13 -14.14
N ASN A 277 18.15 -8.11 -13.53
CA ASN A 277 17.44 -7.92 -12.28
C ASN A 277 18.40 -7.70 -11.09
N ILE A 278 19.53 -8.43 -11.04
CA ILE A 278 20.59 -8.22 -10.05
C ILE A 278 21.14 -6.79 -10.13
N LEU A 279 21.50 -6.33 -11.33
CA LEU A 279 22.02 -4.97 -11.55
C LEU A 279 21.00 -3.90 -11.14
N SER A 280 19.73 -4.07 -11.52
CA SER A 280 18.66 -3.15 -11.15
C SER A 280 18.44 -3.08 -9.64
N LYS A 281 18.56 -4.22 -8.95
CA LYS A 281 18.45 -4.32 -7.48
C LYS A 281 19.58 -3.59 -6.77
N GLU A 282 20.82 -3.71 -7.25
CA GLU A 282 21.97 -2.98 -6.72
C GLU A 282 21.79 -1.46 -6.89
N GLU A 283 21.30 -1.02 -8.07
CA GLU A 283 21.02 0.39 -8.31
C GLU A 283 19.92 0.94 -7.39
N CYS A 284 18.82 0.17 -7.20
CA CYS A 284 17.76 0.54 -6.27
C CYS A 284 18.29 0.67 -4.83
N GLN A 285 19.16 -0.23 -4.38
CA GLN A 285 19.78 -0.13 -3.06
C GLN A 285 20.65 1.11 -2.92
N ARG A 286 21.44 1.44 -3.95
CA ARG A 286 22.27 2.66 -3.99
C ARG A 286 21.41 3.92 -3.89
N LEU A 287 20.32 3.99 -4.67
CA LEU A 287 19.38 5.11 -4.65
C LEU A 287 18.67 5.23 -3.30
N GLN A 288 18.26 4.13 -2.68
CA GLN A 288 17.67 4.13 -1.34
C GLN A 288 18.64 4.68 -0.28
N LEU A 289 19.92 4.28 -0.33
CA LEU A 289 20.93 4.78 0.60
C LEU A 289 21.16 6.29 0.42
N MET A 290 21.20 6.76 -0.83
CA MET A 290 21.30 8.18 -1.16
C MET A 290 20.07 8.96 -0.68
N GLY A 291 18.87 8.43 -0.88
CA GLY A 291 17.62 8.98 -0.38
C GLY A 291 17.61 9.14 1.14
N LYS A 292 18.06 8.13 1.88
CA LYS A 292 18.21 8.21 3.35
C LYS A 292 19.17 9.33 3.78
N LYS A 293 20.33 9.46 3.11
CA LYS A 293 21.30 10.54 3.40
C LYS A 293 20.70 11.92 3.15
N LEU A 294 19.95 12.09 2.05
CA LEU A 294 19.27 13.35 1.74
C LEU A 294 18.17 13.66 2.75
N TYR A 295 17.38 12.67 3.15
CA TYR A 295 16.35 12.84 4.17
C TYR A 295 16.93 13.28 5.51
N GLN A 296 18.04 12.68 5.95
CA GLN A 296 18.75 13.12 7.16
C GLN A 296 19.29 14.55 7.04
N LYS A 297 19.78 14.95 5.86
CA LYS A 297 20.19 16.35 5.61
C LYS A 297 19.00 17.31 5.68
N LEU A 298 17.85 16.91 5.14
CA LEU A 298 16.62 17.71 5.20
C LEU A 298 16.18 17.92 6.65
N GLN A 299 16.11 16.84 7.44
CA GLN A 299 15.75 16.90 8.86
C GLN A 299 16.68 17.82 9.68
N ARG A 300 17.98 17.81 9.40
CA ARG A 300 18.95 18.73 10.03
C ARG A 300 18.68 20.19 9.64
N ARG A 301 18.30 20.45 8.39
CA ARG A 301 17.96 21.80 7.92
C ARG A 301 16.65 22.27 8.53
N ASP A 302 15.64 21.42 8.61
CA ASP A 302 14.34 21.74 9.24
C ASP A 302 14.52 22.08 10.72
N ALA A 303 15.31 21.29 11.45
CA ALA A 303 15.66 21.60 12.84
C ALA A 303 16.37 22.96 12.97
N LYS A 304 17.27 23.29 12.03
CA LYS A 304 17.95 24.59 12.04
C LYS A 304 17.01 25.75 11.72
N ILE A 305 16.04 25.55 10.83
CA ILE A 305 15.00 26.54 10.52
C ILE A 305 14.16 26.81 11.77
N ALA A 306 13.68 25.76 12.45
CA ALA A 306 12.89 25.91 13.68
C ALA A 306 13.64 26.71 14.76
N MET A 307 14.93 26.45 14.98
CA MET A 307 15.74 27.23 15.92
C MET A 307 15.87 28.71 15.52
N LEU A 308 16.01 29.00 14.22
CA LEU A 308 16.10 30.37 13.73
C LEU A 308 14.75 31.10 13.80
N GLU A 309 13.64 30.40 13.63
CA GLU A 309 12.30 30.95 13.81
C GLU A 309 12.03 31.29 15.27
N GLU A 310 12.47 30.46 16.21
CA GLU A 310 12.40 30.74 17.65
C GLU A 310 13.25 31.98 18.02
N GLU A 311 14.48 32.07 17.50
CA GLU A 311 15.33 33.25 17.72
C GLU A 311 14.70 34.53 17.14
N LYS A 312 14.14 34.45 15.93
CA LYS A 312 13.44 35.56 15.27
C LYS A 312 12.23 36.03 16.09
N THR A 313 11.40 35.10 16.56
CA THR A 313 10.24 35.45 17.39
C THR A 313 10.65 36.11 18.70
N GLY A 314 11.72 35.64 19.34
CA GLY A 314 12.30 36.30 20.51
C GLY A 314 12.81 37.72 20.24
N GLN A 315 13.39 37.98 19.06
CA GLN A 315 13.80 39.34 18.66
C GLN A 315 12.59 40.25 18.41
N ILE A 316 11.52 39.74 17.78
CA ILE A 316 10.28 40.49 17.55
C ILE A 316 9.68 40.95 18.90
N MET A 317 9.59 40.04 19.88
CA MET A 317 9.07 40.40 21.21
C MET A 317 9.89 41.50 21.88
N LYS A 318 11.23 41.43 21.82
CA LYS A 318 12.11 42.50 22.34
C LYS A 318 11.91 43.82 21.60
N GLN A 319 11.68 43.78 20.29
CA GLN A 319 11.42 44.97 19.50
C GLN A 319 10.09 45.62 19.90
N GLU A 320 9.05 44.84 20.16
CA GLU A 320 7.77 45.32 20.66
C GLU A 320 7.90 45.94 22.06
N GLU A 321 8.65 45.30 22.97
CA GLU A 321 8.94 45.85 24.30
C GLU A 321 9.65 47.22 24.20
N LEU A 322 10.68 47.33 23.37
CA LEU A 322 11.39 48.58 23.14
C LEU A 322 10.47 49.65 22.52
N GLN A 323 9.60 49.27 21.57
CA GLN A 323 8.61 50.19 20.99
C GLN A 323 7.63 50.71 22.04
N ASN A 324 7.17 49.85 22.96
CA ASN A 324 6.29 50.26 24.05
C ASN A 324 6.98 51.24 25.01
N VAL A 325 8.27 51.00 25.33
CA VAL A 325 9.06 51.93 26.14
C VAL A 325 9.21 53.27 25.43
N VAL A 326 9.54 53.27 24.14
CA VAL A 326 9.64 54.49 23.33
C VAL A 326 8.32 55.25 23.31
N SER A 327 7.19 54.58 23.12
CA SER A 327 5.86 55.21 23.15
C SER A 327 5.56 55.82 24.52
N THR A 328 5.90 55.11 25.60
CA THR A 328 5.71 55.62 26.97
C THR A 328 6.55 56.87 27.22
N LEU A 329 7.80 56.88 26.77
CA LEU A 329 8.68 58.04 26.90
C LEU A 329 8.17 59.24 26.09
N HIS A 330 7.64 59.01 24.88
CA HIS A 330 7.01 60.07 24.09
C HIS A 330 5.81 60.67 24.83
N ASN A 331 4.91 59.86 25.39
CA ASN A 331 3.77 60.35 26.17
C ASN A 331 4.23 61.19 27.39
N ILE A 332 5.31 60.79 28.06
CA ILE A 332 5.88 61.54 29.18
C ILE A 332 6.45 62.88 28.70
N ILE A 333 7.16 62.91 27.56
CA ILE A 333 7.69 64.15 26.97
C ILE A 333 6.53 65.09 26.64
N ASP A 334 5.49 64.61 25.97
CA ASP A 334 4.30 65.40 25.62
C ASP A 334 3.62 65.99 26.87
N GLU A 335 3.49 65.20 27.93
CA GLU A 335 2.92 65.66 29.21
C GLU A 335 3.79 66.76 29.85
N LYS A 336 5.12 66.62 29.78
CA LYS A 336 6.07 67.61 30.31
C LYS A 336 6.04 68.89 29.49
N ASP A 337 5.96 68.80 28.17
CA ASP A 337 5.86 69.97 27.27
C ASP A 337 4.55 70.73 27.50
N MET A 338 3.43 70.02 27.67
CA MET A 338 2.14 70.63 28.03
C MET A 338 2.22 71.38 29.37
N LYS A 339 2.83 70.77 30.40
CA LYS A 339 3.06 71.43 31.70
C LYS A 339 3.98 72.64 31.58
N LEU A 340 5.01 72.56 30.75
CA LEU A 340 5.97 73.66 30.53
C LEU A 340 5.27 74.84 29.85
N ASN A 341 4.48 74.58 28.81
CA ASN A 341 3.67 75.59 28.13
C ASN A 341 2.64 76.23 29.06
N GLN A 342 1.96 75.44 29.89
CA GLN A 342 1.02 75.95 30.90
C GLN A 342 1.73 76.86 31.91
N ASN A 343 2.88 76.45 32.42
CA ASN A 343 3.68 77.24 33.35
C ASN A 343 4.18 78.55 32.71
N GLN A 344 4.58 78.54 31.44
CA GLN A 344 4.95 79.75 30.70
C GLN A 344 3.76 80.70 30.55
N LEU A 345 2.58 80.19 30.19
CA LEU A 345 1.37 80.98 30.06
C LEU A 345 0.98 81.64 31.39
N ASP A 346 1.06 80.89 32.49
CA ASP A 346 0.73 81.43 33.82
C ASP A 346 1.79 82.43 34.31
N LYS A 347 3.07 82.25 33.93
CA LYS A 347 4.14 83.23 34.16
C LYS A 347 3.89 84.54 33.40
N GLU A 348 3.48 84.49 32.14
CA GLU A 348 3.13 85.70 31.38
C GLU A 348 1.87 86.38 31.93
N LYS A 349 0.85 85.63 32.34
CA LYS A 349 -0.34 86.19 33.02
C LYS A 349 0.02 86.90 34.32
N THR A 350 0.87 86.30 35.15
CA THR A 350 1.31 86.92 36.42
C THR A 350 2.17 88.16 36.18
N LYS A 351 3.08 88.11 35.21
CA LYS A 351 3.87 89.28 34.77
C LYS A 351 2.97 90.42 34.28
N HIS A 352 1.95 90.12 33.48
CA HIS A 352 0.98 91.10 33.01
C HIS A 352 0.18 91.71 34.17
N LYS A 353 -0.30 90.89 35.12
CA LYS A 353 -0.98 91.38 36.33
C LYS A 353 -0.11 92.33 37.15
N LEU A 354 1.16 91.98 37.37
CA LEU A 354 2.12 92.84 38.07
C LEU A 354 2.40 94.14 37.32
N ALA A 355 2.51 94.08 35.99
CA ALA A 355 2.67 95.28 35.16
C ALA A 355 1.46 96.22 35.27
N VAL A 356 0.24 95.70 35.18
CA VAL A 356 -1.00 96.48 35.35
C VAL A 356 -1.09 97.08 36.76
N GLN A 357 -0.72 96.32 37.80
CA GLN A 357 -0.70 96.81 39.17
C GLN A 357 0.34 97.92 39.38
N SER A 358 1.53 97.75 38.80
CA SER A 358 2.59 98.77 38.82
C SER A 358 2.16 100.04 38.09
N GLU A 359 1.52 99.93 36.92
CA GLU A 359 1.00 101.07 36.18
C GLU A 359 -0.10 101.81 36.96
N LYS A 360 -1.00 101.08 37.63
CA LYS A 360 -2.00 101.68 38.54
C LYS A 360 -1.32 102.44 39.68
N MET A 361 -0.33 101.84 40.32
CA MET A 361 0.41 102.47 41.43
C MET A 361 1.17 103.72 40.96
N ASN A 362 1.77 103.69 39.78
CA ASN A 362 2.41 104.85 39.17
C ASN A 362 1.41 105.96 38.86
N LYS A 363 0.24 105.65 38.29
CA LYS A 363 -0.83 106.63 38.07
C LYS A 363 -1.31 107.26 39.38
N GLU A 364 -1.51 106.47 40.43
CA GLU A 364 -1.86 106.98 41.76
C GLU A 364 -0.75 107.86 42.35
N LEU A 365 0.51 107.51 42.15
CA LEU A 365 1.66 108.30 42.59
C LEU A 365 1.74 109.63 41.84
N ASP A 366 1.58 109.61 40.51
CA ASP A 366 1.55 110.80 39.66
C ASP A 366 0.37 111.72 40.03
N GLU A 367 -0.82 111.16 40.30
CA GLU A 367 -1.95 111.94 40.80
C GLU A 367 -1.64 112.59 42.16
N LYS A 368 -1.02 111.87 43.09
CA LYS A 368 -0.60 112.42 44.39
C LYS A 368 0.43 113.54 44.22
N LEU A 369 1.43 113.36 43.35
CA LEU A 369 2.42 114.37 43.02
C LEU A 369 1.79 115.60 42.37
N ARG A 370 0.81 115.41 41.47
CA ARG A 370 0.07 116.51 40.86
C ARG A 370 -0.72 117.31 41.90
N ARG A 371 -1.44 116.63 42.80
CA ARG A 371 -2.14 117.28 43.92
C ARG A 371 -1.18 118.05 44.83
N GLN A 372 -0.01 117.51 45.14
CA GLN A 372 1.02 118.21 45.92
C GLN A 372 1.55 119.46 45.20
N ARG A 373 1.82 119.37 43.89
CA ARG A 373 2.24 120.53 43.08
C ARG A 373 1.16 121.61 43.01
N GLU A 374 -0.11 121.22 42.83
CA GLU A 374 -1.26 122.13 42.85
C GLU A 374 -1.41 122.82 44.21
N GLN A 375 -1.26 122.07 45.32
CA GLN A 375 -1.26 122.64 46.69
C GLN A 375 -0.10 123.60 46.93
N LEU A 376 1.12 123.25 46.50
CA LEU A 376 2.28 124.13 46.61
C LEU A 376 2.12 125.40 45.78
N ALA A 377 1.60 125.30 44.55
CA ALA A 377 1.31 126.45 43.71
C ALA A 377 0.20 127.35 44.30
N ALA A 378 -0.84 126.76 44.89
CA ALA A 378 -1.87 127.50 45.61
C ALA A 378 -1.31 128.22 46.86
N ASN A 379 -0.45 127.55 47.63
CA ASN A 379 0.24 128.14 48.78
C ASN A 379 1.21 129.26 48.38
N MET A 380 1.91 129.11 47.25
CA MET A 380 2.78 130.16 46.70
C MET A 380 1.95 131.39 46.25
N LYS A 381 0.84 131.18 45.54
CA LYS A 381 -0.11 132.26 45.20
C LYS A 381 -0.67 132.96 46.45
N ALA A 382 -1.00 132.20 47.50
CA ALA A 382 -1.45 132.76 48.77
C ALA A 382 -0.34 133.57 49.48
N LYS A 383 0.92 133.12 49.41
CA LYS A 383 2.07 133.88 49.92
C LYS A 383 2.34 135.15 49.11
N GLU A 384 2.27 135.10 47.78
CA GLU A 384 2.41 136.30 46.93
C GLU A 384 1.28 137.32 47.17
N PHE A 385 0.06 136.85 47.47
CA PHE A 385 -1.05 137.73 47.87
C PHE A 385 -0.79 138.41 49.22
N ASN A 386 -0.17 137.71 50.17
CA ASN A 386 0.16 138.26 51.49
C ASN A 386 1.37 139.21 51.48
N TYR A 387 2.26 139.15 50.47
CA TYR A 387 3.37 140.10 50.31
C TYR A 387 2.99 141.39 49.57
N ARG A 388 1.75 141.50 49.06
CA ARG A 388 1.21 142.69 48.37
C ARG A 388 0.25 143.53 49.21
N LYS A 389 0.16 143.27 50.51
CA LYS A 389 -0.47 144.13 51.53
C LYS A 389 0.62 144.66 52.44
#